data_AF-W6KYL1-F1
#
_entry.id   AF-W6KYL1-F1
#
_cell.length_a   1.000
_cell.length_b   1.000
_cell.length_c   1.000
_cell.angle_alpha   90.00
_cell.angle_beta   90.00
_cell.angle_gamma   90.00
#
_symmetry.space_group_name_H-M   'P 1'
#
loop_
_entity.id
_entity.type
_entity.pdbx_description
1 polymer ?
#
loop_
_entity_poly.entity_id
_entity_poly.type
_entity_poly.pdbx_seq_one_letter_code
_entity_poly.pdbx_strand_id
1 'polypeptide(L)'
;MSLATKATPLPGSKNISLFVEGKVLYLFCDLSKDFGQSASGKTIIIGSSSGNKQLGSSNAFIGLNLFTKSLEKRNLGKDGVAELRTDVFQEVGQGCAWRIEEDGVTLVIEIDFEKTSERPASSGNSFLLASTGGNKVVGKTGIMCGLNCYRPSNASFAVDRIGECGSAGTQLTVGGTVDLENGFSVRYFAEDKATVLFEGTLSDESLAMSPCVLGGTTLALHLGPPKEKRARVEKQSQSTDAASATNGKSQEGVLNSGDEDGKIRNMVVLCDKLDNDVLRLSVTFDPTKSFGRSSSGKSVTVSTSSGFQPIVLNGSMVCRIQFNAYRPAPPLNEETVRDAVFRVLRTKPASNLGDLSFKRVLQEIREELGLREGQEALIKEEAKAAVKTFLEEASQQDKK
;
A
#
# COMPACT_ATOMS: atom_id res chain seq x y z
N MET A 1 24.15 -22.82 -6.29
CA MET A 1 23.84 -21.46 -5.77
C MET A 1 22.48 -21.53 -5.09
N SER A 2 22.33 -21.01 -3.88
CA SER A 2 21.03 -21.01 -3.17
C SER A 2 20.01 -20.17 -3.95
N LEU A 3 18.75 -20.61 -4.04
CA LEU A 3 17.67 -19.85 -4.66
C LEU A 3 17.53 -18.43 -4.06
N ALA A 4 17.89 -18.27 -2.78
CA ALA A 4 17.86 -17.01 -2.07
C ALA A 4 18.72 -15.91 -2.71
N THR A 5 19.83 -16.25 -3.38
CA THR A 5 20.72 -15.24 -4.00
C THR A 5 20.12 -14.59 -5.25
N LYS A 6 19.06 -15.18 -5.82
CA LYS A 6 18.32 -14.62 -6.97
C LYS A 6 17.07 -13.84 -6.54
N ALA A 7 16.74 -13.83 -5.25
CA ALA A 7 15.52 -13.23 -4.75
C ALA A 7 15.62 -11.71 -4.68
N THR A 8 14.56 -11.03 -5.07
CA THR A 8 14.39 -9.58 -4.95
C THR A 8 13.37 -9.23 -3.87
N PRO A 9 13.55 -8.15 -3.09
CA PRO A 9 12.57 -7.75 -2.09
C PRO A 9 11.18 -7.48 -2.71
N LEU A 10 10.11 -8.01 -2.11
CA LEU A 10 8.74 -7.70 -2.55
C LEU A 10 8.38 -6.27 -2.15
N PRO A 11 8.07 -5.35 -3.09
CA PRO A 11 7.86 -3.93 -2.78
C PRO A 11 6.77 -3.67 -1.74
N GLY A 12 7.14 -2.89 -0.71
CA GLY A 12 6.25 -2.53 0.40
C GLY A 12 5.78 -3.72 1.25
N SER A 13 6.53 -4.81 1.24
CA SER A 13 6.40 -5.92 2.20
C SER A 13 7.38 -5.77 3.36
N LYS A 14 7.23 -6.60 4.39
CA LYS A 14 8.18 -6.75 5.49
C LYS A 14 8.75 -8.15 5.43
N ASN A 15 10.07 -8.27 5.24
CA ASN A 15 10.79 -9.55 5.28
C ASN A 15 10.21 -10.61 4.33
N ILE A 16 9.91 -10.18 3.10
CA ILE A 16 9.55 -11.08 2.01
C ILE A 16 10.40 -10.67 0.81
N SER A 17 11.18 -11.60 0.31
CA SER A 17 11.76 -11.52 -1.03
C SER A 17 11.11 -12.57 -1.92
N LEU A 18 11.21 -12.40 -3.23
CA LEU A 18 10.65 -13.32 -4.20
C LEU A 18 11.61 -13.58 -5.35
N PHE A 19 11.49 -14.76 -5.94
CA PHE A 19 12.14 -15.15 -7.16
C PHE A 19 11.12 -15.90 -8.02
N VAL A 20 11.15 -15.70 -9.33
CA VAL A 20 10.29 -16.40 -10.28
C VAL A 20 11.15 -17.22 -11.22
N GLU A 21 10.81 -18.50 -11.36
CA GLU A 21 11.41 -19.41 -12.34
C GLU A 21 10.30 -20.04 -13.18
N GLY A 22 10.16 -19.59 -14.43
CA GLY A 22 9.05 -19.99 -15.29
C GLY A 22 7.69 -19.64 -14.65
N LYS A 23 6.90 -20.68 -14.34
CA LYS A 23 5.57 -20.56 -13.72
C LYS A 23 5.58 -20.86 -12.21
N VAL A 24 6.77 -20.88 -11.61
CA VAL A 24 6.94 -21.13 -10.18
C VAL A 24 7.37 -19.85 -9.48
N LEU A 25 6.63 -19.47 -8.44
CA LEU A 25 6.95 -18.35 -7.56
C LEU A 25 7.54 -18.87 -6.26
N TYR A 26 8.74 -18.39 -5.93
CA TYR A 26 9.41 -18.63 -4.66
C TYR A 26 9.32 -17.39 -3.77
N LEU A 27 8.92 -17.56 -2.52
CA LEU A 27 8.89 -16.50 -1.51
C LEU A 27 9.84 -16.86 -0.37
N PHE A 28 10.66 -15.90 0.04
CA PHE A 28 11.72 -16.08 1.03
C PHE A 28 11.45 -15.18 2.23
N CYS A 29 11.49 -15.74 3.44
CA CYS A 29 11.29 -15.00 4.68
C CYS A 29 12.31 -15.44 5.74
N ASP A 30 13.01 -14.50 6.37
CA ASP A 30 13.93 -14.80 7.47
C ASP A 30 13.15 -14.89 8.80
N LEU A 31 12.99 -16.10 9.32
CA LEU A 31 12.24 -16.42 10.53
C LEU A 31 12.83 -15.80 11.81
N SER A 32 14.08 -15.35 11.77
CA SER A 32 14.77 -14.72 12.92
C SER A 32 14.36 -13.27 13.15
N LYS A 33 13.81 -12.60 12.12
CA LYS A 33 13.42 -11.19 12.20
C LYS A 33 12.20 -10.95 13.09
N ASP A 34 12.07 -9.71 13.53
CA ASP A 34 10.95 -9.19 14.30
C ASP A 34 10.62 -7.77 13.80
N PHE A 35 9.35 -7.53 13.49
CA PHE A 35 8.81 -6.24 13.02
C PHE A 35 7.78 -5.63 13.99
N GLY A 36 7.82 -6.06 15.25
CA GLY A 36 6.99 -5.58 16.33
C GLY A 36 5.61 -6.23 16.41
N GLN A 37 4.82 -5.75 17.37
CA GLN A 37 3.48 -6.26 17.61
C GLN A 37 2.54 -5.97 16.42
N SER A 38 1.65 -6.92 16.15
CA SER A 38 0.50 -6.72 15.28
C SER A 38 -0.38 -5.58 15.79
N ALA A 39 -1.20 -4.99 14.91
CA ALA A 39 -2.14 -3.93 15.29
C ALA A 39 -3.10 -4.33 16.43
N SER A 40 -3.35 -5.63 16.63
CA SER A 40 -4.17 -6.14 17.72
C SER A 40 -3.42 -6.36 19.04
N GLY A 41 -2.09 -6.21 19.06
CA GLY A 41 -1.22 -6.55 20.19
C GLY A 41 -1.06 -8.05 20.47
N LYS A 42 -1.82 -8.94 19.81
CA LYS A 42 -1.89 -10.38 20.14
C LYS A 42 -0.73 -11.23 19.62
N THR A 43 0.02 -10.71 18.65
CA THR A 43 1.05 -11.46 17.91
C THR A 43 2.20 -10.53 17.53
N ILE A 44 3.34 -11.12 17.22
CA ILE A 44 4.58 -10.46 16.81
C ILE A 44 4.81 -10.79 15.32
N ILE A 45 5.02 -9.77 14.51
CA ILE A 45 5.14 -9.91 13.06
C ILE A 45 6.58 -10.36 12.73
N ILE A 46 6.70 -11.50 12.06
CA ILE A 46 7.96 -12.02 11.52
C ILE A 46 8.11 -11.60 10.05
N GLY A 47 7.02 -11.64 9.29
CA GLY A 47 6.97 -11.21 7.90
C GLY A 47 5.54 -10.89 7.47
N SER A 48 5.36 -9.97 6.53
CA SER A 48 4.03 -9.64 6.01
C SER A 48 4.11 -8.98 4.66
N SER A 49 3.25 -9.39 3.72
CA SER A 49 3.06 -8.69 2.44
C SER A 49 2.41 -7.33 2.64
N SER A 50 1.99 -6.97 3.86
CA SER A 50 1.32 -5.70 4.19
C SER A 50 0.04 -5.47 3.37
N GLY A 51 -0.74 -6.54 3.18
CA GLY A 51 -1.93 -6.55 2.34
C GLY A 51 -1.75 -7.43 1.10
N ASN A 52 -2.69 -7.35 0.17
CA ASN A 52 -2.63 -8.12 -1.07
C ASN A 52 -1.72 -7.39 -2.07
N LYS A 53 -0.67 -8.05 -2.54
CA LYS A 53 0.32 -7.52 -3.48
C LYS A 53 0.09 -8.11 -4.85
N GLN A 54 0.00 -7.27 -5.86
CA GLN A 54 -0.14 -7.74 -7.24
C GLN A 54 1.16 -8.40 -7.71
N LEU A 55 1.03 -9.52 -8.44
CA LEU A 55 2.15 -10.26 -9.01
C LEU A 55 2.35 -9.88 -10.49
N GLY A 56 3.15 -8.85 -10.76
CA GLY A 56 3.33 -8.34 -12.14
C GLY A 56 2.02 -7.88 -12.76
N SER A 57 1.85 -8.04 -14.08
CA SER A 57 0.58 -7.83 -14.77
C SER A 57 -0.33 -9.09 -14.83
N SER A 58 -0.07 -10.10 -14.00
CA SER A 58 -0.77 -11.41 -14.07
C SER A 58 -2.24 -11.42 -13.62
N ASN A 59 -2.75 -10.31 -13.08
CA ASN A 59 -4.02 -10.24 -12.34
C ASN A 59 -4.08 -11.09 -11.05
N ALA A 60 -2.99 -11.73 -10.65
CA ALA A 60 -2.89 -12.42 -9.36
C ALA A 60 -2.44 -11.46 -8.25
N PHE A 61 -2.97 -11.71 -7.06
CA PHE A 61 -2.67 -10.98 -5.84
C PHE A 61 -2.24 -11.95 -4.75
N ILE A 62 -1.20 -11.61 -4.00
CA ILE A 62 -0.67 -12.42 -2.91
C ILE A 62 -0.76 -11.71 -1.57
N GLY A 63 -1.33 -12.39 -0.59
CA GLY A 63 -1.30 -12.03 0.81
C GLY A 63 -0.50 -13.08 1.58
N LEU A 64 0.56 -12.68 2.28
CA LEU A 64 1.39 -13.54 3.13
C LEU A 64 1.55 -12.89 4.50
N ASN A 65 1.33 -13.65 5.58
CA ASN A 65 1.60 -13.25 6.95
C ASN A 65 2.34 -14.35 7.70
N LEU A 66 3.45 -13.98 8.32
CA LEU A 66 4.25 -14.80 9.22
C LEU A 66 4.28 -14.12 10.59
N PHE A 67 3.87 -14.83 11.62
CA PHE A 67 3.76 -14.26 12.96
C PHE A 67 3.93 -15.31 14.05
N THR A 68 4.34 -14.88 15.23
CA THR A 68 4.36 -15.73 16.43
C THR A 68 3.57 -15.08 17.56
N LYS A 69 3.16 -15.88 18.55
CA LYS A 69 2.51 -15.35 19.77
C LYS A 69 3.52 -14.80 20.77
N SER A 70 4.74 -15.33 20.78
CA SER A 70 5.81 -14.91 21.69
C SER A 70 7.18 -15.29 21.11
N LEU A 71 8.15 -14.38 21.19
CA LEU A 71 9.53 -14.64 20.78
C LEU A 71 10.21 -15.67 21.69
N GLU A 72 9.84 -15.76 22.96
CA GLU A 72 10.40 -16.74 23.90
C GLU A 72 10.05 -18.17 23.50
N LYS A 73 8.89 -18.35 22.87
CA LYS A 73 8.41 -19.65 22.37
C LYS A 73 8.90 -19.95 20.95
N ARG A 74 9.66 -19.02 20.35
CA ARG A 74 10.21 -19.21 19.01
C ARG A 74 11.42 -20.15 19.07
N ASN A 75 11.31 -21.32 18.45
CA ASN A 75 12.37 -22.32 18.41
C ASN A 75 12.97 -22.41 17.00
N LEU A 76 14.07 -21.70 16.76
CA LEU A 76 14.86 -21.83 15.51
C LEU A 76 16.07 -22.75 15.69
N GLY A 77 16.13 -23.49 16.80
CA GLY A 77 17.14 -24.53 17.02
C GLY A 77 16.91 -25.73 16.10
N LYS A 78 17.87 -26.66 16.07
CA LYS A 78 17.84 -27.86 15.21
C LYS A 78 16.49 -28.59 15.28
N ASP A 79 15.98 -28.83 16.49
CA ASP A 79 14.72 -29.55 16.69
C ASP A 79 13.48 -28.76 16.21
N GLY A 80 13.56 -27.43 16.25
CA GLY A 80 12.47 -26.54 15.83
C GLY A 80 12.22 -26.57 14.33
N VAL A 81 13.31 -26.68 13.55
CA VAL A 81 13.28 -26.59 12.08
C VAL A 81 13.48 -27.93 11.37
N ALA A 82 13.90 -28.98 12.07
CA ALA A 82 14.28 -30.27 11.49
C ALA A 82 13.25 -30.85 10.51
N GLU A 83 11.95 -30.71 10.79
CA GLU A 83 10.89 -31.23 9.91
C GLU A 83 10.87 -30.57 8.53
N LEU A 84 11.17 -29.27 8.48
CA LEU A 84 11.12 -28.48 7.24
C LEU A 84 12.50 -28.27 6.63
N ARG A 85 13.58 -28.52 7.37
CA ARG A 85 14.96 -28.41 6.90
C ARG A 85 15.35 -29.64 6.10
N THR A 86 14.77 -29.78 4.92
CA THR A 86 15.00 -30.91 4.01
C THR A 86 15.25 -30.42 2.58
N ASP A 87 15.75 -31.31 1.72
CA ASP A 87 15.99 -31.00 0.31
C ASP A 87 14.69 -30.94 -0.50
N VAL A 88 13.57 -31.42 0.05
CA VAL A 88 12.29 -31.52 -0.64
C VAL A 88 11.30 -30.54 -0.04
N PHE A 89 10.55 -29.86 -0.89
CA PHE A 89 9.43 -29.02 -0.45
C PHE A 89 8.30 -29.90 0.10
N GLN A 90 7.86 -29.60 1.33
CA GLN A 90 6.70 -30.25 1.95
C GLN A 90 5.43 -29.50 1.54
N GLU A 91 4.43 -30.21 1.05
CA GLU A 91 3.15 -29.60 0.67
C GLU A 91 2.45 -28.93 1.86
N VAL A 92 1.87 -27.75 1.60
CA VAL A 92 1.09 -27.00 2.58
C VAL A 92 -0.16 -26.41 1.93
N GLY A 93 -1.30 -27.05 2.16
CA GLY A 93 -2.56 -26.57 1.60
C GLY A 93 -2.63 -26.81 0.08
N GLN A 94 -3.09 -25.82 -0.67
CA GLN A 94 -3.36 -25.93 -2.10
C GLN A 94 -2.29 -25.20 -2.91
N GLY A 95 -1.58 -25.93 -3.77
CA GLY A 95 -0.60 -25.36 -4.70
C GLY A 95 0.56 -24.63 -4.03
N CYS A 96 0.75 -24.83 -2.73
CA CYS A 96 1.88 -24.30 -1.98
C CYS A 96 2.66 -25.48 -1.40
N ALA A 97 3.98 -25.35 -1.40
CA ALA A 97 4.87 -26.21 -0.65
C ALA A 97 5.91 -25.34 0.03
N TRP A 98 6.55 -25.82 1.09
CA TRP A 98 7.55 -25.04 1.81
C TRP A 98 8.70 -25.88 2.32
N ARG A 99 9.80 -25.22 2.67
CA ARG A 99 10.93 -25.80 3.40
C ARG A 99 11.71 -24.71 4.11
N ILE A 100 12.58 -25.10 5.02
CA ILE A 100 13.57 -24.22 5.63
C ILE A 100 14.93 -24.51 4.98
N GLU A 101 15.62 -23.48 4.53
CA GLU A 101 16.95 -23.60 3.92
C GLU A 101 18.00 -24.12 4.93
N GLU A 102 19.17 -24.46 4.42
CA GLU A 102 20.29 -24.96 5.23
C GLU A 102 20.78 -23.96 6.30
N ASP A 103 20.46 -22.68 6.17
CA ASP A 103 20.76 -21.69 7.22
C ASP A 103 19.90 -21.89 8.48
N GLY A 104 18.83 -22.68 8.41
CA GLY A 104 17.91 -22.96 9.51
C GLY A 104 16.99 -21.80 9.88
N VAL A 105 17.00 -20.70 9.12
CA VAL A 105 16.22 -19.50 9.43
C VAL A 105 15.44 -18.97 8.24
N THR A 106 15.79 -19.33 7.00
CA THR A 106 15.07 -18.89 5.82
C THR A 106 13.96 -19.88 5.47
N LEU A 107 12.71 -19.46 5.64
CA LEU A 107 11.55 -20.17 5.10
C LEU A 107 11.41 -19.84 3.62
N VAL A 108 11.31 -20.88 2.80
CA VAL A 108 10.99 -20.78 1.37
C VAL A 108 9.63 -21.38 1.14
N ILE A 109 8.74 -20.62 0.52
CA ILE A 109 7.43 -21.08 0.07
C ILE A 109 7.44 -21.10 -1.45
N GLU A 110 7.19 -22.27 -2.02
CA GLU A 110 7.04 -22.51 -3.45
C GLU A 110 5.54 -22.50 -3.80
N ILE A 111 5.19 -21.78 -4.86
CA ILE A 111 3.89 -21.84 -5.50
C ILE A 111 4.11 -22.22 -6.95
N ASP A 112 3.74 -23.44 -7.30
CA ASP A 112 3.80 -23.94 -8.67
C ASP A 112 2.43 -23.77 -9.33
N PHE A 113 2.30 -22.74 -10.17
CA PHE A 113 1.03 -22.42 -10.80
C PHE A 113 0.57 -23.46 -11.81
N GLU A 114 1.44 -24.33 -12.33
CA GLU A 114 1.01 -25.45 -13.20
C GLU A 114 0.31 -26.55 -12.40
N LYS A 115 0.62 -26.67 -11.11
CA LYS A 115 -0.03 -27.60 -10.18
C LYS A 115 -1.22 -26.98 -9.46
N THR A 116 -1.49 -25.70 -9.65
CA THR A 116 -2.64 -25.03 -9.04
C THR A 116 -3.93 -25.32 -9.80
N SER A 117 -5.04 -25.27 -9.08
CA SER A 117 -6.39 -25.34 -9.65
C SER A 117 -7.18 -24.14 -9.14
N GLU A 118 -7.86 -23.43 -10.02
CA GLU A 118 -8.67 -22.29 -9.58
C GLU A 118 -9.87 -22.79 -8.79
N ARG A 119 -10.11 -22.21 -7.61
CA ARG A 119 -11.29 -22.49 -6.80
C ARG A 119 -12.03 -21.20 -6.47
N PRO A 120 -13.36 -21.15 -6.61
CA PRO A 120 -14.12 -19.98 -6.18
C PRO A 120 -13.84 -19.68 -4.70
N ALA A 121 -13.48 -18.43 -4.39
CA ALA A 121 -13.38 -18.00 -3.01
C ALA A 121 -14.77 -17.92 -2.39
N SER A 122 -14.86 -18.05 -1.06
CA SER A 122 -16.13 -17.95 -0.32
C SER A 122 -16.85 -16.61 -0.51
N SER A 123 -16.14 -15.56 -0.91
CA SER A 123 -16.70 -14.25 -1.23
C SER A 123 -17.44 -14.18 -2.57
N GLY A 124 -17.23 -15.15 -3.46
CA GLY A 124 -17.76 -15.16 -4.84
C GLY A 124 -17.11 -14.15 -5.80
N ASN A 125 -16.23 -13.27 -5.32
CA ASN A 125 -15.63 -12.20 -6.12
C ASN A 125 -14.21 -12.49 -6.59
N SER A 126 -13.68 -13.68 -6.29
CA SER A 126 -12.32 -14.08 -6.64
C SER A 126 -12.19 -15.59 -6.78
N PHE A 127 -11.14 -16.01 -7.45
CA PHE A 127 -10.70 -17.39 -7.52
C PHE A 127 -9.36 -17.53 -6.81
N LEU A 128 -9.30 -18.45 -5.86
CA LEU A 128 -8.09 -18.83 -5.17
C LEU A 128 -7.22 -19.66 -6.13
N LEU A 129 -5.97 -19.22 -6.29
CA LEU A 129 -4.94 -19.90 -7.06
C LEU A 129 -4.13 -20.82 -6.14
N ALA A 130 -3.68 -20.29 -5.00
CA ALA A 130 -2.90 -21.05 -4.02
C ALA A 130 -3.21 -20.58 -2.59
N SER A 131 -3.10 -21.46 -1.61
CA SER A 131 -3.33 -21.12 -0.21
C SER A 131 -2.73 -22.14 0.75
N THR A 132 -2.26 -21.68 1.91
CA THR A 132 -1.90 -22.58 3.02
C THR A 132 -3.13 -23.20 3.68
N GLY A 133 -4.35 -22.79 3.32
CA GLY A 133 -5.59 -23.26 3.96
C GLY A 133 -5.77 -22.70 5.37
N GLY A 134 -5.45 -21.42 5.56
CA GLY A 134 -5.43 -20.74 6.85
C GLY A 134 -4.03 -20.65 7.46
N ASN A 135 -3.95 -20.31 8.75
CA ASN A 135 -2.68 -20.19 9.46
C ASN A 135 -2.13 -21.58 9.81
N LYS A 136 -1.00 -21.94 9.21
CA LYS A 136 -0.31 -23.21 9.41
C LYS A 136 0.95 -23.01 10.24
N VAL A 137 1.27 -23.96 11.11
CA VAL A 137 2.48 -23.90 11.93
C VAL A 137 3.68 -24.26 11.06
N VAL A 138 4.75 -23.48 11.17
CA VAL A 138 6.01 -23.71 10.45
C VAL A 138 6.87 -24.66 11.28
N GLY A 139 6.80 -25.96 11.01
CA GLY A 139 7.49 -27.00 11.78
C GLY A 139 7.18 -26.91 13.28
N LYS A 140 8.22 -26.94 14.12
CA LYS A 140 8.13 -26.77 15.58
C LYS A 140 8.63 -25.40 16.04
N THR A 141 8.66 -24.43 15.14
CA THR A 141 9.26 -23.11 15.41
C THR A 141 8.41 -22.20 16.30
N GLY A 142 7.12 -22.51 16.48
CA GLY A 142 6.18 -21.60 17.13
C GLY A 142 5.75 -20.41 16.25
N ILE A 143 6.13 -20.40 14.97
CA ILE A 143 5.70 -19.42 13.97
C ILE A 143 4.51 -19.99 13.19
N MET A 144 3.53 -19.13 12.91
CA MET A 144 2.41 -19.40 12.03
C MET A 144 2.59 -18.66 10.70
N CYS A 145 2.20 -19.32 9.62
CA CYS A 145 2.23 -18.80 8.26
C CYS A 145 0.83 -18.93 7.64
N GLY A 146 0.28 -17.80 7.18
CA GLY A 146 -0.94 -17.75 6.40
C GLY A 146 -0.66 -17.13 5.05
N LEU A 147 -0.96 -17.83 3.97
CA LEU A 147 -0.79 -17.37 2.60
C LEU A 147 -2.08 -17.59 1.80
N ASN A 148 -2.45 -16.59 1.01
CA ASN A 148 -3.44 -16.70 -0.07
C ASN A 148 -2.91 -16.02 -1.33
N CYS A 149 -3.00 -16.71 -2.45
CA CYS A 149 -2.84 -16.16 -3.79
C CYS A 149 -4.17 -16.31 -4.54
N TYR A 150 -4.70 -15.22 -5.09
CA TYR A 150 -5.98 -15.22 -5.77
C TYR A 150 -6.00 -14.25 -6.94
N ARG A 151 -6.95 -14.44 -7.85
CA ARG A 151 -7.30 -13.47 -8.90
C ARG A 151 -8.75 -13.02 -8.78
N PRO A 152 -9.13 -11.80 -9.20
CA PRO A 152 -10.53 -11.37 -9.27
C PRO A 152 -11.36 -12.26 -10.21
N SER A 153 -12.65 -12.41 -9.94
CA SER A 153 -13.55 -13.21 -10.79
C SER A 153 -13.75 -12.61 -12.19
N ASN A 154 -13.56 -11.30 -12.34
CA ASN A 154 -13.67 -10.54 -13.59
C ASN A 154 -12.35 -10.39 -14.36
N ALA A 155 -11.31 -11.15 -14.00
CA ALA A 155 -10.02 -11.12 -14.69
C ALA A 155 -9.50 -12.54 -14.89
N SER A 156 -8.82 -12.80 -16.00
CA SER A 156 -8.10 -14.04 -16.22
C SER A 156 -6.71 -13.99 -15.58
N PHE A 157 -6.23 -15.13 -15.08
CA PHE A 157 -4.90 -15.25 -14.54
C PHE A 157 -3.89 -15.44 -15.69
N ALA A 158 -3.04 -14.45 -15.93
CA ALA A 158 -1.99 -14.52 -16.94
C ALA A 158 -0.70 -15.03 -16.31
N VAL A 159 -0.57 -16.35 -16.17
CA VAL A 159 0.55 -17.00 -15.47
C VAL A 159 1.92 -16.60 -16.04
N ASP A 160 2.05 -16.42 -17.35
CA ASP A 160 3.33 -16.06 -17.98
C ASP A 160 3.81 -14.64 -17.60
N ARG A 161 2.91 -13.82 -17.05
CA ARG A 161 3.18 -12.44 -16.61
C ARG A 161 3.65 -12.35 -15.15
N ILE A 162 3.73 -13.46 -14.42
CA ILE A 162 4.21 -13.45 -13.03
C ILE A 162 5.71 -13.08 -12.94
N GLY A 163 6.49 -13.35 -14.00
CA GLY A 163 7.92 -13.01 -14.07
C GLY A 163 8.22 -11.51 -14.07
N GLU A 164 7.20 -10.68 -14.32
CA GLU A 164 7.29 -9.22 -14.18
C GLU A 164 7.28 -8.80 -12.70
N CYS A 165 6.91 -9.71 -11.80
CA CYS A 165 7.00 -9.51 -10.35
C CYS A 165 8.48 -9.47 -9.93
N GLY A 166 8.89 -8.39 -9.26
CA GLY A 166 10.30 -8.17 -8.88
C GLY A 166 11.02 -7.16 -9.79
N SER A 167 10.44 -6.81 -10.95
CA SER A 167 10.72 -5.52 -11.57
C SER A 167 10.31 -4.47 -10.56
N ALA A 168 11.24 -3.64 -10.07
CA ALA A 168 10.90 -2.49 -9.26
C ALA A 168 9.78 -1.75 -10.01
N GLY A 169 8.55 -1.73 -9.47
CA GLY A 169 7.43 -1.07 -10.13
C GLY A 169 7.90 0.32 -10.56
N THR A 170 7.61 0.71 -11.81
CA THR A 170 8.41 1.74 -12.50
C THR A 170 8.66 2.92 -11.60
N GLN A 171 9.93 3.08 -11.20
CA GLN A 171 10.32 4.10 -10.24
C GLN A 171 10.53 5.38 -11.01
N LEU A 172 9.62 6.33 -10.84
CA LEU A 172 9.66 7.60 -11.52
C LEU A 172 10.34 8.65 -10.64
N THR A 173 11.33 9.33 -11.20
CA THR A 173 11.95 10.53 -10.61
C THR A 173 11.28 11.79 -11.17
N VAL A 174 11.50 12.93 -10.52
CA VAL A 174 11.04 14.23 -11.01
C VAL A 174 11.57 14.48 -12.42
N GLY A 175 10.71 14.99 -13.30
CA GLY A 175 10.92 15.12 -14.74
C GLY A 175 10.58 13.87 -15.57
N GLY A 176 10.32 12.72 -14.92
CA GLY A 176 10.06 11.45 -15.59
C GLY A 176 8.64 11.32 -16.14
N THR A 177 8.50 10.51 -17.19
CA THR A 177 7.23 10.00 -17.70
C THR A 177 7.34 8.49 -17.94
N VAL A 178 6.30 7.74 -17.62
CA VAL A 178 6.20 6.30 -17.87
C VAL A 178 4.86 5.98 -18.53
N ASP A 179 4.90 5.12 -19.55
CA ASP A 179 3.73 4.42 -20.09
C ASP A 179 3.55 3.10 -19.33
N LEU A 180 2.35 2.88 -18.79
CA LEU A 180 1.99 1.73 -17.96
C LEU A 180 1.09 0.73 -18.71
N GLU A 181 0.98 0.90 -20.03
CA GLU A 181 0.11 0.15 -20.94
C GLU A 181 -1.40 0.37 -20.67
N ASN A 182 -2.25 -0.19 -21.53
CA ASN A 182 -3.72 -0.09 -21.43
C ASN A 182 -4.25 1.35 -21.30
N GLY A 183 -3.58 2.28 -21.97
CA GLY A 183 -3.92 3.70 -21.98
C GLY A 183 -3.46 4.47 -20.74
N PHE A 184 -2.84 3.83 -19.75
CA PHE A 184 -2.34 4.51 -18.56
C PHE A 184 -0.93 5.06 -18.74
N SER A 185 -0.70 6.29 -18.28
CA SER A 185 0.66 6.83 -18.13
C SER A 185 0.77 7.69 -16.88
N VAL A 186 1.98 7.87 -16.38
CA VAL A 186 2.25 8.73 -15.22
C VAL A 186 3.34 9.73 -15.57
N ARG A 187 3.13 11.00 -15.21
CA ARG A 187 4.10 12.09 -15.35
C ARG A 187 4.41 12.66 -13.97
N TYR A 188 5.68 12.75 -13.60
CA TYR A 188 6.12 13.37 -12.36
C TYR A 188 6.84 14.67 -12.68
N PHE A 189 6.09 15.78 -12.76
CA PHE A 189 6.59 17.05 -13.31
C PHE A 189 7.57 17.76 -12.37
N ALA A 190 7.20 17.84 -11.09
CA ALA A 190 7.90 18.53 -10.03
C ALA A 190 7.69 17.76 -8.72
N GLU A 191 8.49 18.01 -7.69
CA GLU A 191 8.36 17.31 -6.39
C GLU A 191 6.93 17.35 -5.84
N ASP A 192 6.24 18.49 -6.05
CA ASP A 192 4.89 18.83 -5.60
C ASP A 192 3.80 18.60 -6.66
N LYS A 193 4.11 17.97 -7.80
CA LYS A 193 3.13 17.77 -8.87
C LYS A 193 3.36 16.50 -9.69
N ALA A 194 2.43 15.57 -9.57
CA ALA A 194 2.34 14.38 -10.42
C ALA A 194 0.95 14.25 -11.05
N THR A 195 0.89 13.67 -12.24
CA THR A 195 -0.34 13.41 -12.99
C THR A 195 -0.38 11.97 -13.46
N VAL A 196 -1.47 11.27 -13.15
CA VAL A 196 -1.83 10.00 -13.78
C VAL A 196 -2.79 10.29 -14.91
N LEU A 197 -2.48 9.79 -16.10
CA LEU A 197 -3.30 9.94 -17.30
C LEU A 197 -3.87 8.57 -17.69
N PHE A 198 -5.12 8.56 -18.13
CA PHE A 198 -5.71 7.48 -18.88
C PHE A 198 -6.23 8.04 -20.19
N GLU A 199 -5.89 7.39 -21.31
CA GLU A 199 -6.45 7.68 -22.62
C GLU A 199 -6.84 6.37 -23.30
N GLY A 200 -8.14 6.17 -23.49
CA GLY A 200 -8.64 4.94 -24.09
C GLY A 200 -10.15 4.77 -23.98
N THR A 201 -10.63 3.62 -24.45
CA THR A 201 -12.03 3.24 -24.38
C THR A 201 -12.28 2.41 -23.12
N LEU A 202 -13.34 2.74 -22.39
CA LEU A 202 -13.80 1.93 -21.28
C LEU A 202 -14.82 0.91 -21.80
N SER A 203 -14.55 -0.37 -21.52
CA SER A 203 -15.50 -1.45 -21.72
C SER A 203 -16.43 -1.58 -20.51
N ASP A 204 -17.30 -2.58 -20.52
CA ASP A 204 -18.12 -2.95 -19.36
C ASP A 204 -17.30 -3.54 -18.18
N GLU A 205 -15.99 -3.73 -18.38
CA GLU A 205 -15.06 -4.23 -17.39
C GLU A 205 -14.29 -3.11 -16.69
N SER A 206 -13.85 -3.39 -15.46
CA SER A 206 -12.99 -2.44 -14.74
C SER A 206 -11.54 -2.56 -15.21
N LEU A 207 -10.88 -1.43 -15.41
CA LEU A 207 -9.45 -1.36 -15.70
C LEU A 207 -8.67 -0.97 -14.45
N ALA A 208 -7.46 -1.51 -14.31
CA ALA A 208 -6.54 -1.17 -13.23
C ALA A 208 -5.20 -0.74 -13.82
N MET A 209 -4.66 0.34 -13.30
CA MET A 209 -3.33 0.82 -13.64
C MET A 209 -2.27 -0.12 -13.06
N SER A 210 -1.24 -0.44 -13.85
CA SER A 210 -0.07 -1.19 -13.39
C SER A 210 0.63 -0.48 -12.22
N PRO A 211 1.25 -1.22 -11.27
CA PRO A 211 1.92 -0.61 -10.12
C PRO A 211 3.00 0.41 -10.51
N CYS A 212 2.92 1.61 -9.96
CA CYS A 212 3.89 2.69 -10.19
C CYS A 212 4.32 3.32 -8.86
N VAL A 213 5.61 3.66 -8.74
CA VAL A 213 6.17 4.32 -7.56
C VAL A 213 6.83 5.63 -7.97
N LEU A 214 6.49 6.73 -7.29
CA LEU A 214 7.11 8.05 -7.49
C LEU A 214 7.63 8.59 -6.16
N GLY A 215 8.94 8.83 -6.06
CA GLY A 215 9.53 9.38 -4.84
C GLY A 215 9.17 8.61 -3.55
N GLY A 216 8.98 7.28 -3.63
CA GLY A 216 8.55 6.44 -2.50
C GLY A 216 7.03 6.37 -2.26
N THR A 217 6.23 7.10 -3.03
CA THR A 217 4.76 7.02 -3.03
C THR A 217 4.29 6.00 -4.06
N THR A 218 3.54 5.00 -3.60
CA THR A 218 2.88 4.01 -4.46
C THR A 218 1.55 4.57 -4.98
N LEU A 219 1.30 4.37 -6.27
CA LEU A 219 0.04 4.74 -6.91
C LEU A 219 -0.82 3.55 -7.27
N ALA A 220 -2.13 3.72 -7.11
CA ALA A 220 -3.15 2.81 -7.60
C ALA A 220 -4.32 3.61 -8.17
N LEU A 221 -4.67 3.35 -9.42
CA LEU A 221 -5.86 3.89 -10.09
C LEU A 221 -6.68 2.72 -10.64
N HIS A 222 -7.97 2.71 -10.32
CA HIS A 222 -8.96 1.82 -10.91
C HIS A 222 -10.03 2.63 -11.61
N LEU A 223 -10.37 2.22 -12.82
CA LEU A 223 -11.50 2.73 -13.59
C LEU A 223 -12.56 1.64 -13.63
N GLY A 224 -13.79 2.00 -13.32
CA GLY A 224 -14.93 1.11 -13.40
C GLY A 224 -15.98 1.62 -14.39
N PRO A 225 -16.80 0.74 -14.93
CA PRO A 225 -17.91 1.12 -15.80
C PRO A 225 -18.90 2.03 -15.06
N PRO A 226 -19.65 2.87 -15.78
CA PRO A 226 -20.74 3.66 -15.22
C PRO A 226 -21.84 2.69 -14.73
N LYS A 227 -21.87 2.44 -13.42
CA LYS A 227 -22.94 1.65 -12.78
C LYS A 227 -23.68 2.55 -11.82
N GLU A 228 -24.99 2.64 -11.98
CA GLU A 228 -25.85 3.28 -11.00
C GLU A 228 -25.67 2.61 -9.62
N LYS A 229 -25.66 3.42 -8.55
CA LYS A 229 -25.66 2.87 -7.20
C LYS A 229 -26.91 1.99 -7.05
N ARG A 230 -26.75 0.68 -6.88
CA ARG A 230 -27.84 -0.15 -6.35
C ARG A 230 -28.27 0.48 -5.02
N ALA A 231 -29.50 0.98 -4.97
CA ALA A 231 -30.08 1.53 -3.76
C ALA A 231 -29.98 0.47 -2.65
N ARG A 232 -29.11 0.72 -1.67
CA ARG A 232 -29.15 0.02 -0.41
C ARG A 232 -30.43 0.51 0.27
N VAL A 233 -31.39 -0.39 0.51
CA VAL A 233 -32.59 -0.09 1.30
C VAL A 233 -32.13 0.16 2.73
N GLU A 234 -31.71 1.39 3.01
CA GLU A 234 -31.60 1.95 4.35
C GLU A 234 -32.83 2.83 4.55
N LYS A 235 -33.53 2.59 5.66
CA LYS A 235 -34.78 3.28 6.03
C LYS A 235 -34.57 4.80 6.01
N GLN A 236 -35.49 5.47 5.32
CA GLN A 236 -35.59 6.91 5.15
C GLN A 236 -35.47 7.69 6.46
N SER A 237 -34.65 8.74 6.44
CA SER A 237 -35.01 10.02 7.03
C SER A 237 -34.94 11.07 5.92
N GLN A 238 -36.10 11.67 5.62
CA GLN A 238 -36.33 12.65 4.57
C GLN A 238 -35.66 13.99 4.89
N SER A 239 -35.02 14.59 3.89
CA SER A 239 -35.12 16.03 3.69
C SER A 239 -35.07 16.31 2.19
N THR A 240 -36.13 16.94 1.71
CA THR A 240 -36.27 17.49 0.36
C THR A 240 -35.31 18.67 0.21
N ASP A 241 -34.79 18.89 -1.00
CA ASP A 241 -35.15 20.09 -1.76
C ASP A 241 -34.56 20.07 -3.18
N ALA A 242 -35.28 20.78 -4.05
CA ALA A 242 -35.30 20.60 -5.49
C ALA A 242 -34.34 21.53 -6.24
N ALA A 243 -33.93 21.01 -7.39
CA ALA A 243 -33.51 21.63 -8.66
C ALA A 243 -33.18 23.14 -8.75
N SER A 244 -32.10 23.43 -9.45
CA SER A 244 -31.99 24.61 -10.31
C SER A 244 -31.13 24.31 -11.54
N ALA A 245 -31.70 24.55 -12.71
CA ALA A 245 -31.07 24.46 -14.02
C ALA A 245 -30.61 25.86 -14.46
N THR A 246 -29.40 25.98 -15.02
CA THR A 246 -29.00 27.13 -15.84
C THR A 246 -28.05 26.73 -16.96
N ASN A 247 -28.22 27.44 -18.08
CA ASN A 247 -27.70 27.18 -19.42
C ASN A 247 -26.19 27.43 -19.62
N GLY A 248 -25.58 26.62 -20.49
CA GLY A 248 -24.80 27.10 -21.63
C GLY A 248 -23.43 27.74 -21.39
N LYS A 249 -22.39 26.90 -21.26
CA LYS A 249 -21.02 27.07 -21.78
C LYS A 249 -20.26 25.75 -21.52
N SER A 250 -19.32 25.39 -22.40
CA SER A 250 -18.50 24.17 -22.33
C SER A 250 -17.98 23.92 -20.91
N GLN A 251 -18.44 22.86 -20.25
CA GLN A 251 -18.11 22.56 -18.86
C GLN A 251 -17.33 21.25 -18.74
N GLU A 252 -16.12 21.39 -18.21
CA GLU A 252 -15.22 20.34 -17.74
C GLU A 252 -15.91 19.48 -16.67
N GLY A 253 -15.78 18.16 -16.75
CA GLY A 253 -16.23 17.25 -15.69
C GLY A 253 -15.29 17.31 -14.50
N VAL A 254 -15.51 18.27 -13.60
CA VAL A 254 -14.77 18.37 -12.34
C VAL A 254 -15.40 17.42 -11.32
N LEU A 255 -14.59 16.57 -10.69
CA LEU A 255 -14.97 16.02 -9.38
C LEU A 255 -14.99 17.20 -8.41
N ASN A 256 -16.19 17.68 -8.05
CA ASN A 256 -16.37 18.81 -7.12
C ASN A 256 -15.39 18.67 -5.95
N SER A 257 -14.43 19.58 -5.88
CA SER A 257 -13.41 19.67 -4.83
C SER A 257 -13.98 20.17 -3.49
N GLY A 258 -15.29 19.97 -3.28
CA GLY A 258 -16.07 20.42 -2.14
C GLY A 258 -17.10 19.36 -1.79
N ASP A 259 -16.63 18.17 -1.41
CA ASP A 259 -17.46 17.26 -0.62
C ASP A 259 -17.50 17.84 0.79
N GLU A 260 -18.67 18.25 1.29
CA GLU A 260 -18.84 18.84 2.64
C GLU A 260 -18.31 17.93 3.76
N ASP A 261 -18.07 16.64 3.44
CA ASP A 261 -17.51 15.62 4.32
C ASP A 261 -15.96 15.48 4.27
N GLY A 262 -15.23 16.20 3.41
CA GLY A 262 -13.75 16.23 3.40
C GLY A 262 -13.05 14.88 3.10
N LYS A 263 -13.73 14.00 2.35
CA LYS A 263 -13.29 12.61 2.07
C LYS A 263 -12.29 12.52 0.92
N ILE A 264 -12.48 13.29 -0.16
CA ILE A 264 -11.54 13.36 -1.28
C ILE A 264 -10.40 14.30 -0.89
N ARG A 265 -9.15 13.86 -1.05
CA ARG A 265 -7.99 14.64 -0.61
C ARG A 265 -6.92 14.69 -1.68
N ASN A 266 -6.41 15.91 -1.89
CA ASN A 266 -5.24 16.18 -2.71
C ASN A 266 -5.32 15.54 -4.08
N MET A 267 -6.37 15.83 -4.83
CA MET A 267 -6.42 15.52 -6.24
C MET A 267 -7.31 16.50 -6.97
N VAL A 268 -6.98 16.69 -8.24
CA VAL A 268 -7.81 17.32 -9.24
C VAL A 268 -8.00 16.31 -10.35
N VAL A 269 -9.25 16.07 -10.73
CA VAL A 269 -9.58 15.15 -11.81
C VAL A 269 -10.21 15.94 -12.93
N LEU A 270 -9.63 15.79 -14.11
CA LEU A 270 -10.20 16.31 -15.37
C LEU A 270 -10.53 15.13 -16.26
N CYS A 271 -11.66 15.21 -16.94
CA CYS A 271 -12.09 14.19 -17.88
C CYS A 271 -12.60 14.88 -19.14
N ASP A 272 -12.09 14.45 -20.29
CA ASP A 272 -12.50 14.89 -21.61
C ASP A 272 -12.89 13.69 -22.45
N LYS A 273 -13.79 13.94 -23.41
CA LYS A 273 -14.17 12.96 -24.42
C LYS A 273 -13.51 13.36 -25.74
N LEU A 274 -12.56 12.57 -26.22
CA LEU A 274 -11.81 12.85 -27.46
C LEU A 274 -12.61 12.44 -28.71
N ASP A 275 -13.38 11.37 -28.59
CA ASP A 275 -14.32 10.86 -29.60
C ASP A 275 -15.45 10.08 -28.90
N ASN A 276 -16.44 9.57 -29.64
CA ASN A 276 -17.63 8.89 -29.10
C ASN A 276 -17.33 7.79 -28.07
N ASP A 277 -16.17 7.13 -28.16
CA ASP A 277 -15.80 6.03 -27.27
C ASP A 277 -14.45 6.22 -26.56
N VAL A 278 -13.73 7.33 -26.79
CA VAL A 278 -12.40 7.55 -26.20
C VAL A 278 -12.47 8.63 -25.12
N LEU A 279 -12.08 8.24 -23.92
CA LEU A 279 -11.98 9.12 -22.76
C LEU A 279 -10.51 9.46 -22.49
N ARG A 280 -10.27 10.73 -22.16
CA ARG A 280 -9.02 11.21 -21.58
C ARG A 280 -9.28 11.67 -20.16
N LEU A 281 -8.78 10.91 -19.19
CA LEU A 281 -8.87 11.23 -17.77
C LEU A 281 -7.48 11.60 -17.24
N SER A 282 -7.40 12.70 -16.49
CA SER A 282 -6.18 13.09 -15.77
C SER A 282 -6.46 13.26 -14.29
N VAL A 283 -5.63 12.65 -13.44
CA VAL A 283 -5.66 12.79 -11.98
C VAL A 283 -4.35 13.45 -11.57
N THR A 284 -4.42 14.72 -11.17
CA THR A 284 -3.25 15.49 -10.73
C THR A 284 -3.28 15.66 -9.21
N PHE A 285 -2.14 15.46 -8.54
CA PHE A 285 -2.01 15.58 -7.09
C PHE A 285 -0.60 16.05 -6.68
N ASP A 286 -0.46 16.49 -5.43
CA ASP A 286 0.83 16.87 -4.83
C ASP A 286 1.44 15.71 -4.03
N PRO A 287 2.53 15.07 -4.49
CA PRO A 287 3.14 13.92 -3.81
C PRO A 287 3.74 14.22 -2.44
N THR A 288 4.00 15.49 -2.13
CA THR A 288 4.65 15.89 -0.86
C THR A 288 3.65 15.95 0.30
N LYS A 289 2.35 16.05 0.01
CA LYS A 289 1.32 16.19 1.04
C LYS A 289 1.05 14.88 1.78
N SER A 290 0.61 15.03 3.01
CA SER A 290 0.27 13.95 3.93
C SER A 290 -1.08 14.23 4.58
N PHE A 291 -1.97 13.24 4.58
CA PHE A 291 -3.34 13.36 5.11
C PHE A 291 -3.62 12.40 6.25
N GLY A 292 -2.55 11.99 6.93
CA GLY A 292 -2.61 11.11 8.08
C GLY A 292 -2.38 9.65 7.72
N ARG A 293 -2.17 8.85 8.76
CA ARG A 293 -2.04 7.40 8.66
C ARG A 293 -3.35 6.70 8.28
N SER A 294 -3.21 5.59 7.58
CA SER A 294 -4.29 4.63 7.37
C SER A 294 -4.76 4.04 8.71
N SER A 295 -5.96 3.45 8.73
CA SER A 295 -6.52 2.81 9.93
C SER A 295 -5.59 1.74 10.52
N SER A 296 -4.80 1.08 9.67
CA SER A 296 -3.78 0.10 10.08
C SER A 296 -2.51 0.72 10.67
N GLY A 297 -2.31 2.03 10.51
CA GLY A 297 -1.07 2.73 10.88
C GLY A 297 0.13 2.45 9.96
N LYS A 298 0.00 1.58 8.95
CA LYS A 298 1.13 1.10 8.13
C LYS A 298 1.54 2.04 7.00
N SER A 299 0.64 2.92 6.59
CA SER A 299 0.81 3.81 5.46
C SER A 299 0.32 5.20 5.79
N VAL A 300 0.91 6.20 5.15
CA VAL A 300 0.46 7.59 5.14
C VAL A 300 -0.25 7.84 3.82
N THR A 301 -1.46 8.39 3.89
CA THR A 301 -2.22 8.78 2.71
C THR A 301 -1.65 10.07 2.13
N VAL A 302 -1.29 10.03 0.85
CA VAL A 302 -0.82 11.20 0.08
C VAL A 302 -1.98 11.79 -0.73
N SER A 303 -2.79 10.95 -1.36
CA SER A 303 -3.97 11.36 -2.12
C SER A 303 -5.00 10.23 -2.11
N THR A 304 -6.30 10.54 -2.06
CA THR A 304 -7.34 9.50 -2.07
C THR A 304 -8.68 10.02 -2.56
N SER A 305 -9.37 9.21 -3.36
CA SER A 305 -10.75 9.45 -3.78
C SER A 305 -11.76 8.93 -2.75
N SER A 306 -11.29 8.27 -1.68
CA SER A 306 -12.13 7.66 -0.64
C SER A 306 -13.12 6.63 -1.19
N GLY A 307 -12.63 5.74 -2.04
CA GLY A 307 -13.43 4.72 -2.73
C GLY A 307 -13.79 5.12 -4.16
N PHE A 308 -14.77 4.44 -4.75
CA PHE A 308 -15.22 4.73 -6.11
C PHE A 308 -16.04 6.02 -6.16
N GLN A 309 -15.56 6.99 -6.94
CA GLN A 309 -16.22 8.26 -7.22
C GLN A 309 -16.71 8.31 -8.67
N PRO A 310 -17.94 8.79 -8.92
CA PRO A 310 -18.44 8.92 -10.27
C PRO A 310 -17.76 10.06 -11.02
N ILE A 311 -17.48 9.87 -12.30
CA ILE A 311 -17.10 10.93 -13.24
C ILE A 311 -18.29 11.20 -14.14
N VAL A 312 -18.72 12.46 -14.17
CA VAL A 312 -19.90 12.91 -14.92
C VAL A 312 -19.44 13.91 -15.98
N LEU A 313 -19.84 13.67 -17.23
CA LEU A 313 -19.66 14.59 -18.35
C LEU A 313 -21.02 14.91 -18.95
N ASN A 314 -21.30 16.21 -19.15
CA ASN A 314 -22.57 16.68 -19.72
C ASN A 314 -23.81 16.05 -19.03
N GLY A 315 -23.77 15.95 -17.70
CA GLY A 315 -24.86 15.37 -16.90
C GLY A 315 -24.98 13.85 -16.94
N SER A 316 -24.14 13.16 -17.70
CA SER A 316 -24.14 11.69 -17.80
C SER A 316 -22.90 11.10 -17.13
N MET A 317 -23.08 10.05 -16.32
CA MET A 317 -21.95 9.32 -15.73
C MET A 317 -21.22 8.56 -16.83
N VAL A 318 -19.94 8.85 -17.01
CA VAL A 318 -19.10 8.21 -18.04
C VAL A 318 -18.26 7.07 -17.46
N CYS A 319 -17.83 7.19 -16.20
CA CYS A 319 -17.10 6.13 -15.50
C CYS A 319 -17.12 6.35 -13.99
N ARG A 320 -16.46 5.45 -13.26
CA ARG A 320 -16.15 5.64 -11.85
C ARG A 320 -14.65 5.46 -11.65
N ILE A 321 -14.05 6.22 -10.74
CA ILE A 321 -12.64 6.11 -10.42
C ILE A 321 -12.42 5.76 -8.96
N GLN A 322 -11.41 4.95 -8.67
CA GLN A 322 -10.86 4.80 -7.33
C GLN A 322 -9.36 5.07 -7.42
N PHE A 323 -8.91 6.16 -6.82
CA PHE A 323 -7.51 6.55 -6.80
C PHE A 323 -6.96 6.57 -5.37
N ASN A 324 -5.78 5.99 -5.18
CA ASN A 324 -5.03 6.09 -3.95
C ASN A 324 -3.54 6.29 -4.24
N ALA A 325 -2.97 7.30 -3.61
CA ALA A 325 -1.53 7.49 -3.49
C ALA A 325 -1.16 7.37 -2.01
N TYR A 326 -0.21 6.48 -1.69
CA TYR A 326 0.22 6.28 -0.31
C TYR A 326 1.70 5.92 -0.24
N ARG A 327 2.32 6.24 0.89
CA ARG A 327 3.70 5.85 1.19
C ARG A 327 3.77 5.09 2.52
N PRO A 328 4.80 4.27 2.76
CA PRO A 328 5.00 3.64 4.06
C PRO A 328 5.01 4.67 5.18
N ALA A 329 4.33 4.37 6.29
CA ALA A 329 4.38 5.26 7.45
C ALA A 329 5.70 5.05 8.20
N PRO A 330 6.43 6.12 8.56
CA PRO A 330 7.61 6.01 9.42
C PRO A 330 7.24 5.33 10.74
N PRO A 331 8.06 4.43 11.31
CA PRO A 331 7.76 3.81 12.59
C PRO A 331 7.64 4.86 13.70
N LEU A 332 6.82 4.60 14.71
CA LEU A 332 6.68 5.50 15.87
C LEU A 332 7.56 4.99 17.01
N ASN A 333 8.87 4.99 16.78
CA ASN A 333 9.86 4.66 17.80
C ASN A 333 10.66 5.91 18.21
N GLU A 334 11.43 5.81 19.29
CA GLU A 334 12.21 6.92 19.85
C GLU A 334 13.09 7.60 18.80
N GLU A 335 13.82 6.83 18.00
CA GLU A 335 14.71 7.32 16.95
C GLU A 335 13.96 8.14 15.89
N THR A 336 12.82 7.62 15.39
CA THR A 336 12.05 8.31 14.36
C THR A 336 11.40 9.59 14.89
N VAL A 337 10.93 9.57 16.14
CA VAL A 337 10.37 10.76 16.78
C VAL A 337 11.46 11.81 17.00
N ARG A 338 12.65 11.40 17.45
CA ARG A 338 13.82 12.28 17.59
C ARG A 338 14.19 12.93 16.26
N ASP A 339 14.29 12.15 15.20
CA ASP A 339 14.64 12.67 13.88
C ASP A 339 13.60 13.67 13.35
N ALA A 340 12.31 13.40 13.57
CA ALA A 340 11.24 14.33 13.22
C ALA A 340 11.34 15.64 14.02
N VAL A 341 11.60 15.57 15.33
CA VAL A 341 11.84 16.75 16.17
C VAL A 341 12.99 17.59 15.63
N PHE A 342 14.11 16.94 15.31
CA PHE A 342 15.30 17.63 14.81
C PHE A 342 15.04 18.30 13.46
N ARG A 343 14.32 17.65 12.53
CA ARG A 343 13.93 18.26 11.26
C ARG A 343 13.03 19.48 11.48
N VAL A 344 12.00 19.36 12.30
CA VAL A 344 11.08 20.47 12.62
C VAL A 344 11.84 21.64 13.22
N LEU A 345 12.67 21.41 14.25
CA LEU A 345 13.36 22.49 14.95
C LEU A 345 14.50 23.11 14.15
N ARG A 346 15.20 22.36 13.28
CA ARG A 346 16.24 22.91 12.41
C ARG A 346 15.72 23.92 11.38
N THR A 347 14.44 23.86 11.03
CA THR A 347 13.83 24.88 10.14
C THR A 347 13.57 26.21 10.85
N LYS A 348 13.73 26.27 12.18
CA LYS A 348 13.46 27.47 12.97
C LYS A 348 14.72 28.30 13.16
N PRO A 349 14.64 29.64 13.11
CA PRO A 349 15.77 30.50 13.46
C PRO A 349 16.20 30.26 14.91
N ALA A 350 17.52 30.25 15.18
CA ALA A 350 18.08 30.03 16.52
C ALA A 350 17.53 31.03 17.54
N SER A 351 17.33 32.29 17.13
CA SER A 351 16.75 33.36 17.95
C SER A 351 15.34 33.06 18.48
N ASN A 352 14.61 32.15 17.84
CA ASN A 352 13.20 31.88 18.13
C ASN A 352 13.01 30.58 18.92
N LEU A 353 14.06 29.77 19.11
CA LEU A 353 13.93 28.45 19.74
C LEU A 353 13.47 28.52 21.20
N GLY A 354 13.88 29.56 21.95
CA GLY A 354 13.51 29.76 23.35
C GLY A 354 12.04 30.11 23.59
N ASP A 355 11.37 30.66 22.58
CA ASP A 355 9.98 31.14 22.68
C ASP A 355 8.95 30.14 22.09
N LEU A 356 9.42 28.99 21.60
CA LEU A 356 8.53 27.98 21.01
C LEU A 356 7.71 27.26 22.08
N SER A 357 6.39 27.39 21.99
CA SER A 357 5.46 26.54 22.74
C SER A 357 5.61 25.08 22.33
N PHE A 358 5.82 24.20 23.32
CA PHE A 358 5.85 22.75 23.07
C PHE A 358 4.57 22.24 22.38
N LYS A 359 3.41 22.86 22.63
CA LYS A 359 2.15 22.50 21.96
C LYS A 359 2.24 22.71 20.45
N ARG A 360 2.85 23.81 20.01
CA ARG A 360 3.04 24.12 18.58
C ARG A 360 4.07 23.20 17.95
N VAL A 361 5.19 22.97 18.63
CA VAL A 361 6.21 22.02 18.17
C VAL A 361 5.64 20.61 18.03
N LEU A 362 4.85 20.16 19.00
CA LEU A 362 4.18 18.86 18.97
C LEU A 362 3.19 18.73 17.81
N GLN A 363 2.48 19.80 17.46
CA GLN A 363 1.61 19.83 16.27
C GLN A 363 2.41 19.69 14.97
N GLU A 364 3.54 20.39 14.85
CA GLU A 364 4.40 20.30 13.66
C GLU A 364 5.05 18.91 13.53
N ILE A 365 5.50 18.31 14.65
CA ILE A 365 6.00 16.92 14.67
C ILE A 365 4.91 15.92 14.29
N ARG A 366 3.67 16.14 14.76
CA ARG A 366 2.51 15.32 14.40
C ARG A 366 2.26 15.35 12.89
N GLU A 367 2.30 16.54 12.29
CA GLU A 367 2.12 16.72 10.84
C GLU A 367 3.26 16.05 10.05
N GLU A 368 4.51 16.22 10.48
CA GLU A 368 5.71 15.58 9.92
C GLU A 368 5.61 14.04 9.95
N LEU A 369 5.11 13.47 11.05
CA LEU A 369 4.92 12.02 11.20
C LEU A 369 3.61 11.50 10.57
N GLY A 370 2.80 12.38 9.98
CA GLY A 370 1.51 12.01 9.38
C GLY A 370 0.51 11.45 10.39
N LEU A 371 0.52 11.96 11.62
CA LEU A 371 -0.45 11.60 12.65
C LEU A 371 -1.73 12.43 12.52
N ARG A 372 -2.87 11.85 12.88
CA ARG A 372 -4.16 12.57 12.90
C ARG A 372 -4.25 13.42 14.17
N GLU A 373 -5.15 14.39 14.13
CA GLU A 373 -5.51 15.17 15.32
C GLU A 373 -6.02 14.26 16.45
N GLY A 374 -5.53 14.50 17.66
CA GLY A 374 -5.80 13.67 18.84
C GLY A 374 -4.82 12.50 19.04
N GLN A 375 -3.92 12.23 18.08
CA GLN A 375 -2.91 11.16 18.21
C GLN A 375 -1.57 11.64 18.81
N GLU A 376 -1.49 12.88 19.29
CA GLU A 376 -0.27 13.47 19.84
C GLU A 376 0.22 12.70 21.08
N ALA A 377 -0.68 12.05 21.82
CA ALA A 377 -0.35 11.22 22.97
C ALA A 377 0.60 10.06 22.63
N LEU A 378 0.61 9.58 21.37
CA LEU A 378 1.46 8.47 20.92
C LEU A 378 2.94 8.81 20.83
N ILE A 379 3.29 10.09 20.78
CA ILE A 379 4.66 10.57 20.56
C ILE A 379 5.11 11.59 21.61
N LYS A 380 4.23 11.90 22.58
CA LYS A 380 4.38 13.09 23.44
C LYS A 380 5.62 13.02 24.32
N GLU A 381 5.88 11.88 24.94
CA GLU A 381 6.99 11.75 25.89
C GLU A 381 8.33 11.65 25.16
N GLU A 382 8.39 10.91 24.05
CA GLU A 382 9.55 10.83 23.17
C GLU A 382 9.87 12.19 22.55
N ALA A 383 8.85 12.94 22.10
CA ALA A 383 9.03 14.28 21.57
C ALA A 383 9.57 15.25 22.62
N LYS A 384 9.08 15.20 23.87
CA LYS A 384 9.64 16.04 24.96
C LYS A 384 11.12 15.75 25.19
N ALA A 385 11.48 14.47 25.26
CA ALA A 385 12.87 14.06 25.47
C ALA A 385 13.76 14.58 24.33
N ALA A 386 13.35 14.37 23.08
CA ALA A 386 14.09 14.83 21.91
C ALA A 386 14.21 16.36 21.81
N VAL A 387 13.15 17.11 22.13
CA VAL A 387 13.18 18.59 22.15
C VAL A 387 14.19 19.08 23.17
N LYS A 388 14.21 18.49 24.38
CA LYS A 388 15.18 18.82 25.42
C LYS A 388 16.61 18.58 24.93
N THR A 389 16.87 17.41 24.36
CA THR A 389 18.19 17.07 23.79
C THR A 389 18.63 18.06 22.71
N PHE A 390 17.72 18.43 21.79
CA PHE A 390 18.02 19.40 20.73
C PHE A 390 18.45 20.77 21.28
N LEU A 391 17.73 21.28 22.27
CA LEU A 391 18.03 22.57 22.89
C LEU A 391 19.34 22.55 23.67
N GLU A 392 19.64 21.44 24.36
CA GLU A 392 20.93 21.25 25.04
C GLU A 392 22.09 21.26 24.03
N GLU A 393 21.97 20.54 22.90
CA GLU A 393 22.97 20.52 21.83
C GLU A 393 23.18 21.91 21.20
N ALA A 394 22.10 22.64 20.90
CA ALA A 394 22.18 24.00 20.34
C ALA A 394 22.88 24.98 21.29
N SER A 395 22.58 24.91 22.60
CA SER A 395 23.19 25.78 23.61
C SER A 395 24.69 25.56 23.81
N GLN A 396 25.20 24.37 23.44
CA GLN A 396 26.63 24.04 23.49
C GLN A 396 27.38 24.51 22.24
N GLN A 397 26.68 24.65 21.10
CA GLN A 397 27.25 25.18 19.87
C GLN A 397 27.41 26.71 19.93
N ASP A 398 26.49 27.43 20.57
CA ASP A 398 26.61 28.90 20.76
C ASP A 398 27.71 29.32 21.77
N LYS A 399 28.25 28.36 22.55
CA LYS A 399 29.34 28.59 23.51
C LYS A 399 30.74 28.30 22.95
N LYS A 400 30.83 27.77 21.73
CA LYS A 400 32.08 27.57 20.98
C LYS A 400 32.20 28.63 19.91
#